data_AF-A0A6V3JSX7-F1
#
_entry.id   AF-A0A6V3JSX7-F1
#
_cell.length_a   1.000
_cell.length_b   1.000
_cell.length_c   1.000
_cell.angle_alpha   90.00
_cell.angle_beta   90.00
_cell.angle_gamma   90.00
#
_symmetry.space_group_name_H-M   'P 1'
#
loop_
_entity.id
_entity.type
_entity.pdbx_description
1 polymer ?
#
loop_
_entity_poly.entity_id
_entity_poly.type
_entity_poly.pdbx_seq_one_letter_code
_entity_poly.pdbx_strand_id
1 'polypeptide(L)'
;MGIYTSRVVNEIGVQGTPSHYLKDLEVLVALLKKDFPSLDLSIFTSKVFPEAKKAISEKKKESKLRMGVEDLKKHISSLNVTEQVTKDVVAWLGCNKVFTFIAAVQPGLEAKHFGQTQDGNWRVASVPPGSRLSVYDTLVDVLEGGKNHPVKGLSAKDLTALMQKKGADRLPQLRVYRKTASKRQMYEALRLPPPSIKMTLWDMDLCLLKVHTGGHTNLKLQPLSKEVTEAYCYLMDIMIEKKLTTGVVTFSDKKVAKAIESQYGGEDLVRPLIFHALRRHWMQLDRTLQLQDAINKARSFVENDLYVKGAYPEWRNRNDEEFKKKPMPNSKEWHMAQVAKEFEAKTKQKVKPEEMILFDDGERNIREAERQGVVGVWVNEETGFTVQDWEEAMNEAWTAYLKKSQK
;
A
#
# COMPACT_ATOMS: atom_id res chain seq x y z
N MET A 1 -6.46 -34.95 -0.98
CA MET A 1 -5.40 -34.29 -0.20
C MET A 1 -4.45 -33.39 -1.03
N GLY A 2 -4.29 -33.55 -2.34
CA GLY A 2 -3.30 -32.79 -3.14
C GLY A 2 -3.64 -31.38 -3.63
N ILE A 3 -4.72 -30.75 -3.14
CA ILE A 3 -5.23 -29.47 -3.71
C ILE A 3 -5.01 -28.26 -2.77
N TYR A 4 -4.74 -28.47 -1.48
CA TYR A 4 -4.68 -27.38 -0.49
C TYR A 4 -3.27 -26.87 -0.16
N THR A 5 -2.22 -27.65 -0.42
CA THR A 5 -0.80 -27.29 -0.15
C THR A 5 -0.16 -26.40 -1.23
N SER A 6 -0.76 -26.27 -2.42
CA SER A 6 -0.19 -25.48 -3.52
C SER A 6 -0.33 -23.97 -3.33
N ARG A 7 -1.19 -23.51 -2.40
CA ARG A 7 -1.55 -22.10 -2.24
C ARG A 7 -0.66 -21.34 -1.25
N VAL A 8 -0.07 -22.02 -0.28
CA VAL A 8 0.69 -21.40 0.83
C VAL A 8 2.08 -20.92 0.39
N VAL A 9 2.74 -21.64 -0.52
CA VAL A 9 4.12 -21.31 -0.92
C VAL A 9 4.18 -20.24 -2.04
N ASN A 10 3.12 -20.09 -2.83
CA ASN A 10 3.04 -19.00 -3.82
C ASN A 10 2.79 -17.62 -3.18
N GLU A 11 2.40 -17.56 -1.90
CA GLU A 11 2.05 -16.31 -1.21
C GLU A 11 3.10 -15.83 -0.19
N ILE A 12 4.11 -16.64 0.12
CA ILE A 12 5.37 -16.15 0.69
C ILE A 12 6.13 -15.53 -0.48
N GLY A 13 5.80 -14.28 -0.80
CA GLY A 13 6.49 -13.50 -1.81
C GLY A 13 7.92 -13.22 -1.37
N VAL A 14 8.81 -14.18 -1.59
CA VAL A 14 10.25 -13.97 -1.44
C VAL A 14 10.70 -13.12 -2.62
N GLN A 15 10.62 -11.81 -2.47
CA GLN A 15 11.32 -10.88 -3.36
C GLN A 15 12.61 -10.48 -2.67
N GLY A 16 13.74 -10.86 -3.26
CA GLY A 16 15.06 -10.53 -2.74
C GLY A 16 16.14 -11.48 -3.24
N THR A 17 17.39 -11.09 -3.02
CA THR A 17 18.55 -11.94 -3.32
C THR A 17 18.45 -13.28 -2.57
N PRO A 18 19.06 -14.37 -3.07
CA PRO A 18 19.04 -15.69 -2.41
C PRO A 18 19.46 -15.68 -0.93
N SER A 19 20.25 -14.69 -0.48
CA SER A 19 20.61 -14.48 0.92
C SER A 19 19.44 -14.04 1.82
N HIS A 20 18.47 -13.29 1.31
CA HIS A 20 17.27 -12.89 2.04
C HIS A 20 16.36 -14.09 2.30
N TYR A 21 16.22 -14.99 1.31
CA TYR A 21 15.44 -16.22 1.43
C TYR A 21 15.89 -17.12 2.59
N LEU A 22 17.20 -17.26 2.78
CA LEU A 22 17.75 -18.08 3.87
C LEU A 22 17.42 -17.48 5.25
N LYS A 23 17.51 -16.15 5.36
CA LYS A 23 17.22 -15.42 6.59
C LYS A 23 15.73 -15.49 6.94
N ASP A 24 14.85 -15.41 5.95
CA ASP A 24 13.41 -15.54 6.12
C ASP A 24 13.03 -16.96 6.59
N LEU A 25 13.67 -17.99 6.02
CA LEU A 25 13.49 -19.37 6.47
C LEU A 25 14.01 -19.59 7.91
N GLU A 26 15.13 -18.98 8.29
CA GLU A 26 15.67 -19.04 9.66
C GLU A 26 14.70 -18.39 10.67
N VAL A 27 14.14 -17.22 10.34
CA VAL A 27 13.12 -16.54 11.14
C VAL A 27 11.85 -17.38 11.25
N LEU A 28 11.39 -17.97 10.15
CA LEU A 28 10.22 -18.84 10.13
C LEU A 28 10.39 -20.04 11.06
N VAL A 29 11.54 -20.73 10.99
CA VAL A 29 11.83 -21.88 11.85
C VAL A 29 11.88 -21.47 13.32
N ALA A 30 12.48 -20.32 13.64
CA ALA A 30 12.52 -19.82 15.01
C ALA A 30 11.11 -19.53 15.56
N LEU A 31 10.22 -18.94 14.74
CA LEU A 31 8.83 -18.68 15.13
C LEU A 31 8.03 -19.98 15.31
N LEU A 32 8.18 -20.94 14.40
CA LEU A 32 7.51 -22.24 14.50
C LEU A 32 7.98 -23.03 15.73
N LYS A 33 9.27 -23.00 16.07
CA LYS A 33 9.81 -23.67 17.27
C LYS A 33 9.30 -23.02 18.55
N LYS A 34 9.09 -21.70 18.53
CA LYS A 34 8.56 -20.94 19.67
C LYS A 34 7.08 -21.24 19.90
N ASP A 35 6.28 -21.24 18.83
CA ASP A 35 4.83 -21.37 18.93
C ASP A 35 4.38 -22.85 18.95
N PHE A 36 5.19 -23.76 18.42
CA PHE A 36 4.95 -25.20 18.37
C PHE A 36 6.20 -25.98 18.81
N PRO A 37 6.54 -25.98 20.11
CA PRO A 37 7.78 -26.58 20.61
C PRO A 37 7.86 -28.10 20.44
N SER A 38 6.73 -28.78 20.27
CA SER A 38 6.66 -30.22 19.95
C SER A 38 6.84 -30.54 18.47
N LEU A 39 6.91 -29.52 17.60
CA LEU A 39 7.09 -29.71 16.17
C LEU A 39 8.57 -30.03 15.87
N ASP A 40 8.83 -31.21 15.31
CA ASP A 40 10.18 -31.57 14.87
C ASP A 40 10.57 -30.75 13.63
N LEU A 41 11.36 -29.70 13.87
CA LEU A 41 11.92 -28.84 12.83
C LEU A 41 13.35 -29.24 12.43
N SER A 42 13.86 -30.39 12.89
CA SER A 42 15.23 -30.84 12.65
C SER A 42 15.57 -30.97 11.17
N ILE A 43 14.58 -31.19 10.30
CA ILE A 43 14.80 -31.25 8.85
C ILE A 43 15.17 -29.90 8.24
N PHE A 44 14.64 -28.78 8.76
CA PHE A 44 15.03 -27.46 8.26
C PHE A 44 16.51 -27.22 8.53
N THR A 45 16.96 -27.59 9.74
CA THR A 45 18.36 -27.47 10.15
C THR A 45 19.29 -28.47 9.49
N SER A 46 18.85 -29.71 9.23
CA SER A 46 19.72 -30.78 8.73
C SER A 46 19.74 -30.93 7.21
N LYS A 47 18.70 -30.48 6.49
CA LYS A 47 18.60 -30.62 5.02
C LYS A 47 18.32 -29.30 4.31
N VAL A 48 17.25 -28.60 4.70
CA VAL A 48 16.78 -27.44 3.93
C VAL A 48 17.77 -26.28 3.96
N PHE A 49 18.29 -25.90 5.14
CA PHE A 49 19.29 -24.83 5.24
C PHE A 49 20.61 -25.17 4.54
N PRO A 50 21.21 -26.37 4.72
CA PRO A 50 22.40 -26.75 3.96
C PRO A 50 22.22 -26.68 2.44
N GLU A 51 21.09 -27.17 1.92
CA GLU A 51 20.83 -27.15 0.48
C GLU A 51 20.58 -25.74 -0.05
N ALA A 52 19.85 -24.91 0.69
CA ALA A 52 19.67 -23.51 0.35
C ALA A 52 21.01 -22.75 0.36
N LYS A 53 21.86 -22.93 1.40
CA LYS A 53 23.21 -22.35 1.48
C LYS A 53 24.08 -22.78 0.30
N LYS A 54 24.03 -24.06 -0.07
CA LYS A 54 24.75 -24.60 -1.23
C LYS A 54 24.26 -23.96 -2.53
N ALA A 55 22.95 -23.90 -2.76
CA ALA A 55 22.37 -23.28 -3.94
C ALA A 55 22.73 -21.79 -4.08
N ILE A 56 22.77 -21.05 -2.96
CA ILE A 56 23.20 -19.65 -2.90
C ILE A 56 24.69 -19.52 -3.27
N SER A 57 25.55 -20.35 -2.68
CA SER A 57 26.99 -20.33 -2.94
C SER A 57 27.36 -20.65 -4.40
N GLU A 58 26.55 -21.47 -5.06
CA GLU A 58 26.77 -21.92 -6.44
C GLU A 58 26.19 -20.95 -7.50
N LYS A 59 25.62 -19.80 -7.10
CA LYS A 59 24.98 -18.80 -8.00
C LYS A 59 24.02 -19.40 -9.04
N LYS A 60 23.32 -20.49 -8.70
CA LYS A 60 22.40 -21.17 -9.63
C LYS A 60 21.13 -20.31 -9.85
N LYS A 61 20.65 -20.25 -11.11
CA LYS A 61 19.42 -19.52 -11.50
C LYS A 61 18.21 -19.90 -10.62
N GLU A 62 17.30 -18.95 -10.39
CA GLU A 62 16.03 -19.07 -9.62
C GLU A 62 15.25 -20.37 -9.84
N SER A 63 15.35 -20.98 -11.02
CA SER A 63 14.64 -22.23 -11.35
C SER A 63 15.05 -23.43 -10.49
N LYS A 64 16.25 -23.47 -9.91
CA LYS A 64 16.66 -24.53 -8.97
C LYS A 64 16.26 -24.26 -7.51
N LEU A 65 16.02 -23.01 -7.13
CA LEU A 65 15.43 -22.66 -5.82
C LEU A 65 13.94 -23.07 -5.75
N ARG A 66 13.21 -23.05 -6.87
CA ARG A 66 11.84 -23.60 -6.98
C ARG A 66 11.77 -25.11 -6.75
N MET A 67 12.87 -25.84 -6.97
CA MET A 67 12.92 -27.29 -6.77
C MET A 67 12.81 -27.66 -5.28
N GLY A 68 13.37 -26.83 -4.38
CA GLY A 68 13.23 -27.00 -2.93
C GLY A 68 11.79 -26.86 -2.42
N VAL A 69 10.91 -26.17 -3.17
CA VAL A 69 9.49 -26.04 -2.82
C VAL A 69 8.72 -27.32 -3.10
N GLU A 70 9.00 -28.01 -4.21
CA GLU A 70 8.38 -29.31 -4.51
C GLU A 70 8.88 -30.42 -3.59
N ASP A 71 10.15 -30.39 -3.22
CA ASP A 71 10.71 -31.32 -2.23
C ASP A 71 10.18 -31.05 -0.81
N LEU A 72 9.98 -29.78 -0.44
CA LEU A 72 9.30 -29.40 0.81
C LEU A 72 7.84 -29.86 0.83
N LYS A 73 7.11 -29.74 -0.29
CA LYS A 73 5.73 -30.25 -0.43
C LYS A 73 5.68 -31.77 -0.27
N LYS A 74 6.58 -32.49 -0.95
CA LYS A 74 6.68 -33.95 -0.88
C LYS A 74 7.03 -34.41 0.53
N HIS A 75 7.87 -33.65 1.23
CA HIS A 75 8.27 -33.96 2.59
C HIS A 75 7.20 -33.64 3.64
N ILE A 76 6.55 -32.47 3.59
CA ILE A 76 5.42 -32.13 4.47
C ILE A 76 4.29 -33.16 4.31
N SER A 77 4.05 -33.63 3.08
CA SER A 77 3.09 -34.69 2.80
C SER A 77 3.53 -36.08 3.29
N SER A 78 4.82 -36.27 3.59
CA SER A 78 5.41 -37.51 4.12
C SER A 78 5.60 -37.50 5.64
N LEU A 79 5.48 -36.34 6.27
CA LEU A 79 5.50 -36.24 7.73
C LEU A 79 4.16 -36.74 8.26
N ASN A 80 4.19 -37.65 9.23
CA ASN A 80 3.03 -38.09 10.03
C ASN A 80 2.60 -36.98 11.01
N VAL A 81 2.49 -35.75 10.51
CA VAL A 81 1.84 -34.67 11.26
C VAL A 81 0.35 -34.89 11.13
N THR A 82 -0.38 -34.80 12.24
CA THR A 82 -1.83 -34.91 12.19
C THR A 82 -2.38 -33.87 11.22
N GLU A 83 -3.43 -34.22 10.50
CA GLU A 83 -4.14 -33.29 9.59
C GLU A 83 -4.48 -31.98 10.30
N GLN A 84 -4.71 -32.04 11.61
CA GLN A 84 -4.92 -30.91 12.49
C GLN A 84 -3.69 -29.99 12.60
N VAL A 85 -2.47 -30.51 12.81
CA VAL A 85 -1.25 -29.66 12.88
C VAL A 85 -0.93 -29.03 11.54
N THR A 86 -1.15 -29.72 10.42
CA THR A 86 -1.03 -29.09 9.10
C THR A 86 -2.08 -27.99 8.91
N LYS A 87 -3.33 -28.22 9.32
CA LYS A 87 -4.38 -27.18 9.33
C LYS A 87 -4.03 -26.03 10.26
N ASP A 88 -3.46 -26.29 11.43
CA ASP A 88 -3.10 -25.29 12.44
C ASP A 88 -1.89 -24.46 11.99
N VAL A 89 -0.88 -25.06 11.36
CA VAL A 89 0.26 -24.34 10.78
C VAL A 89 -0.17 -23.54 9.56
N VAL A 90 -1.05 -24.08 8.70
CA VAL A 90 -1.60 -23.34 7.55
C VAL A 90 -2.52 -22.21 8.00
N ALA A 91 -3.36 -22.43 9.02
CA ALA A 91 -4.18 -21.41 9.65
C ALA A 91 -3.30 -20.38 10.37
N TRP A 92 -2.23 -20.79 11.04
CA TRP A 92 -1.28 -19.89 11.69
C TRP A 92 -0.52 -19.04 10.66
N LEU A 93 -0.04 -19.63 9.55
CA LEU A 93 0.61 -18.90 8.45
C LEU A 93 -0.36 -17.99 7.69
N GLY A 94 -1.63 -18.38 7.57
CA GLY A 94 -2.69 -17.57 6.98
C GLY A 94 -3.18 -16.43 7.88
N CYS A 95 -3.26 -16.68 9.19
CA CYS A 95 -3.80 -15.76 10.20
C CYS A 95 -2.72 -14.95 10.94
N ASN A 96 -1.43 -15.18 10.71
CA ASN A 96 -0.34 -14.46 11.37
C ASN A 96 0.65 -13.95 10.34
N LYS A 97 0.19 -13.07 9.46
CA LYS A 97 1.14 -12.18 8.82
C LYS A 97 1.57 -11.16 9.86
N VAL A 98 2.73 -11.44 10.43
CA VAL A 98 3.44 -10.55 11.34
C VAL A 98 4.03 -9.44 10.51
N PHE A 99 3.64 -8.20 10.82
CA PHE A 99 4.26 -7.04 10.21
C PHE A 99 4.91 -6.17 11.26
N THR A 100 6.17 -5.86 11.00
CA THR A 100 6.83 -4.71 11.57
C THR A 100 6.63 -3.54 10.62
N PHE A 101 5.89 -2.53 11.06
CA PHE A 101 5.78 -1.28 10.32
C PHE A 101 6.30 -0.12 11.16
N ILE A 102 6.68 0.95 10.48
CA ILE A 102 7.17 2.16 11.12
C ILE A 102 5.99 3.12 11.26
N ALA A 103 5.47 3.26 12.49
CA ALA A 103 4.52 4.31 12.83
C ALA A 103 5.31 5.59 13.15
N ALA A 104 5.17 6.65 12.35
CA ALA A 104 5.70 7.95 12.74
C ALA A 104 5.12 8.34 14.12
N VAL A 105 5.98 8.77 15.06
CA VAL A 105 5.48 9.31 16.35
C VAL A 105 4.67 10.54 16.00
N GLN A 106 3.35 10.47 16.20
CA GLN A 106 2.52 11.66 16.08
C GLN A 106 2.86 12.63 17.22
N PRO A 107 2.80 13.95 16.96
CA PRO A 107 2.86 14.94 18.03
C PRO A 107 1.85 14.59 19.14
N GLY A 108 2.31 14.48 20.38
CA GLY A 108 1.49 14.12 21.55
C GLY A 108 1.46 12.64 21.91
N LEU A 109 2.08 11.75 21.12
CA LEU A 109 2.24 10.35 21.50
C LEU A 109 3.32 10.22 22.59
N GLU A 110 2.88 9.94 23.82
CA GLU A 110 3.71 9.75 25.03
C GLU A 110 3.74 8.29 25.51
N ALA A 111 4.68 7.96 26.40
CA ALA A 111 4.78 6.62 27.00
C ALA A 111 3.51 6.17 27.74
N LYS A 112 2.68 7.11 28.25
CA LYS A 112 1.39 6.79 28.90
C LYS A 112 0.39 6.07 27.99
N HIS A 113 0.57 6.16 26.66
CA HIS A 113 -0.25 5.44 25.70
C HIS A 113 0.16 3.96 25.58
N PHE A 114 1.23 3.56 26.26
CA PHE A 114 1.74 2.21 26.24
C PHE A 114 1.74 1.62 27.65
N GLY A 115 1.47 0.32 27.74
CA GLY A 115 1.57 -0.48 28.95
C GLY A 115 2.65 -1.54 28.77
N GLN A 116 3.49 -1.71 29.78
CA GLN A 116 4.45 -2.81 29.79
C GLN A 116 3.74 -4.10 30.21
N THR A 117 3.87 -5.15 29.41
CA THR A 117 3.35 -6.48 29.75
C THR A 117 4.34 -7.25 30.62
N GLN A 118 3.87 -8.33 31.26
CA GLN A 118 4.68 -9.17 32.14
C GLN A 118 5.93 -9.76 31.47
N ASP A 119 5.91 -9.90 30.15
CA ASP A 119 7.04 -10.36 29.32
C ASP A 119 8.06 -9.25 28.98
N GLY A 120 7.89 -8.04 29.54
CA GLY A 120 8.73 -6.87 29.36
C GLY A 120 8.49 -6.11 28.04
N ASN A 121 7.54 -6.54 27.22
CA ASN A 121 7.18 -5.83 25.98
C ASN A 121 6.32 -4.60 26.26
N TRP A 122 6.43 -3.59 25.41
CA TRP A 122 5.56 -2.43 25.44
C TRP A 122 4.41 -2.61 24.47
N ARG A 123 3.17 -2.51 24.94
CA ARG A 123 1.96 -2.62 24.11
C ARG A 123 1.16 -1.35 24.18
N VAL A 124 0.39 -1.08 23.13
CA VAL A 124 -0.51 0.07 23.13
C VAL A 124 -1.63 -0.17 24.14
N ALA A 125 -1.69 0.67 25.16
CA ALA A 125 -2.72 0.62 26.21
C ALA A 125 -3.89 1.55 25.90
N SER A 126 -3.64 2.67 25.23
CA SER A 126 -4.66 3.58 24.72
C SER A 126 -4.26 4.10 23.35
N VAL A 127 -5.25 4.32 22.49
CA VAL A 127 -5.04 4.82 21.13
C VAL A 127 -5.26 6.33 21.14
N PRO A 128 -4.21 7.17 21.02
CA PRO A 128 -4.41 8.60 20.93
C PRO A 128 -5.20 8.95 19.67
N PRO A 129 -6.03 10.02 19.69
CA PRO A 129 -6.76 10.46 18.51
C PRO A 129 -5.85 10.67 17.29
N GLY A 130 -6.23 10.09 16.16
CA GLY A 130 -5.47 10.15 14.91
C GLY A 130 -4.34 9.12 14.79
N SER A 131 -4.01 8.37 15.85
CA SER A 131 -2.92 7.38 15.85
C SER A 131 -3.26 6.14 15.04
N ARG A 132 -2.25 5.56 14.37
CA ARG A 132 -2.32 4.24 13.71
C ARG A 132 -2.34 3.09 14.69
N LEU A 133 -1.93 3.38 15.92
CA LEU A 133 -1.73 2.38 16.93
C LEU A 133 -3.06 1.72 17.26
N SER A 134 -3.05 0.41 17.36
CA SER A 134 -4.16 -0.36 17.90
C SER A 134 -3.72 -0.99 19.20
N VAL A 135 -4.66 -1.32 20.08
CA VAL A 135 -4.37 -2.08 21.32
C VAL A 135 -3.73 -3.44 21.07
N TYR A 136 -3.68 -3.91 19.81
CA TYR A 136 -3.00 -5.14 19.41
C TYR A 136 -1.52 -4.93 19.03
N ASP A 137 -1.05 -3.70 18.99
CA ASP A 137 0.34 -3.39 18.64
C ASP A 137 1.29 -3.58 19.80
N THR A 138 2.47 -4.09 19.47
CA THR A 138 3.61 -4.20 20.36
C THR A 138 4.73 -3.31 19.84
N LEU A 139 5.20 -2.37 20.65
CA LEU A 139 6.34 -1.53 20.31
C LEU A 139 7.62 -2.38 20.36
N VAL A 140 8.40 -2.33 19.27
CA VAL A 140 9.64 -3.09 19.10
C VAL A 140 10.84 -2.17 19.31
N ASP A 141 10.90 -1.08 18.54
CA ASP A 141 12.00 -0.13 18.56
C ASP A 141 11.49 1.32 18.47
N VAL A 142 12.28 2.25 19.01
CA VAL A 142 12.24 3.66 18.58
C VAL A 142 13.37 3.89 17.58
N LEU A 143 13.07 4.56 16.47
CA LEU A 143 13.98 4.88 15.39
C LEU A 143 14.39 6.35 15.50
N GLU A 144 15.67 6.61 15.72
CA GLU A 144 16.22 7.95 15.88
C GLU A 144 17.46 8.10 14.99
N GLY A 145 17.45 9.05 14.05
CA GLY A 145 18.61 9.33 13.18
C GLY A 145 19.11 8.10 12.40
N GLY A 146 18.21 7.20 12.00
CA GLY A 146 18.54 5.95 11.32
C GLY A 146 19.03 4.81 12.22
N LYS A 147 19.07 5.01 13.55
CA LYS A 147 19.42 3.97 14.53
C LYS A 147 18.17 3.36 15.16
N ASN A 148 18.19 2.06 15.41
CA ASN A 148 17.14 1.33 16.12
C ASN A 148 17.46 1.30 17.62
N HIS A 149 16.50 1.65 18.46
CA HIS A 149 16.59 1.59 19.91
C HIS A 149 15.52 0.61 20.44
N PRO A 150 15.89 -0.65 20.73
CA PRO A 150 14.95 -1.63 21.25
C PRO A 150 14.31 -1.16 22.55
N VAL A 151 12.99 -1.31 22.69
CA VAL A 151 12.26 -0.79 23.85
C VAL A 151 11.99 -1.82 24.94
N LYS A 152 12.19 -3.11 24.64
CA LYS A 152 11.86 -4.19 25.56
C LYS A 152 12.63 -4.03 26.88
N GLY A 153 11.91 -4.08 28.00
CA GLY A 153 12.49 -3.95 29.34
C GLY A 153 12.85 -2.51 29.75
N LEU A 154 12.65 -1.50 28.90
CA LEU A 154 12.80 -0.10 29.31
C LEU A 154 11.79 0.24 30.41
N SER A 155 12.16 1.15 31.31
CA SER A 155 11.21 1.78 32.22
C SER A 155 10.33 2.79 31.46
N ALA A 156 9.17 3.15 32.02
CA ALA A 156 8.31 4.18 31.43
C ALA A 156 9.05 5.52 31.23
N LYS A 157 9.94 5.86 32.18
CA LYS A 157 10.76 7.06 32.13
C LYS A 157 11.75 7.02 30.97
N ASP A 158 12.42 5.88 30.76
CA ASP A 158 13.42 5.74 29.69
C ASP A 158 12.75 5.70 28.31
N LEU A 159 11.61 5.02 28.19
CA LEU A 159 10.81 5.06 26.97
C LEU A 159 10.34 6.49 26.65
N THR A 160 9.87 7.23 27.67
CA THR A 160 9.49 8.64 27.52
C THR A 160 10.65 9.48 27.02
N ALA A 161 11.83 9.34 27.66
CA ALA A 161 13.02 10.07 27.28
C ALA A 161 13.43 9.78 25.82
N LEU A 162 13.36 8.52 25.40
CA LEU A 162 13.66 8.08 24.04
C LEU A 162 12.67 8.63 23.01
N MET A 163 11.38 8.66 23.33
CA MET A 163 10.34 9.21 22.45
C MET A 163 10.34 10.74 22.38
N GLN A 164 10.82 11.41 23.44
CA GLN A 164 10.94 12.87 23.49
C GLN A 164 12.28 13.37 22.95
N LYS A 165 13.24 12.47 22.70
CA LYS A 165 14.56 12.83 22.20
C LYS A 165 14.41 13.38 20.78
N LYS A 166 14.60 14.68 20.66
CA LYS A 166 14.54 15.40 19.39
C LYS A 166 15.87 15.20 18.65
N GLY A 167 15.84 14.47 17.54
CA GLY A 167 16.82 14.68 16.48
C GLY A 167 16.58 16.04 15.83
N ALA A 168 17.63 16.68 15.30
CA ALA A 168 17.63 18.08 14.88
C ALA A 168 16.43 18.50 14.00
N ASP A 169 15.85 17.59 13.20
CA ASP A 169 14.79 17.95 12.24
C ASP A 169 13.60 16.98 12.15
N ARG A 170 13.55 15.88 12.95
CA ARG A 170 12.51 14.84 12.80
C ARG A 170 12.07 14.25 14.13
N LEU A 171 10.77 13.98 14.24
CA LEU A 171 10.20 13.17 15.33
C LEU A 171 10.76 11.73 15.23
N PRO A 172 11.01 11.06 16.37
CA PRO A 172 11.36 9.64 16.35
C PRO A 172 10.26 8.84 15.63
N GLN A 173 10.61 7.71 15.04
CA GLN A 173 9.61 6.79 14.48
C GLN A 173 9.51 5.56 15.36
N LEU A 174 8.36 4.92 15.46
CA LEU A 174 8.17 3.70 16.23
C LEU A 174 8.11 2.52 15.29
N ARG A 175 8.98 1.53 15.48
CA ARG A 175 8.79 0.23 14.85
C ARG A 175 7.83 -0.56 15.73
N VAL A 176 6.66 -0.88 15.20
CA VAL A 176 5.62 -1.65 15.91
C VAL A 176 5.37 -2.98 15.21
N TYR A 177 5.16 -4.00 16.01
CA TYR A 177 4.75 -5.34 15.64
C TYR A 177 3.23 -5.43 15.77
N ARG A 178 2.55 -5.78 14.67
CA ARG A 178 1.12 -6.13 14.67
C ARG A 178 0.93 -7.54 14.14
N LYS A 179 0.18 -8.33 14.89
CA LYS A 179 -0.31 -9.63 14.46
C LYS A 179 -1.63 -9.41 13.72
N THR A 180 -1.64 -9.58 12.40
CA THR A 180 -2.86 -9.45 11.58
C THR A 180 -3.23 -10.78 10.91
N ALA A 181 -4.52 -11.07 10.87
CA ALA A 181 -5.11 -12.26 10.28
C ALA A 181 -5.40 -12.16 8.78
N SER A 182 -5.30 -10.97 8.17
CA SER A 182 -5.47 -10.83 6.72
C SER A 182 -4.77 -9.59 6.15
N LYS A 183 -4.51 -9.59 4.83
CA LYS A 183 -4.05 -8.41 4.10
C LYS A 183 -4.99 -7.22 4.30
N ARG A 184 -6.31 -7.45 4.33
CA ARG A 184 -7.31 -6.40 4.60
C ARG A 184 -7.04 -5.67 5.91
N GLN A 185 -6.82 -6.41 7.00
CA GLN A 185 -6.51 -5.83 8.32
C GLN A 185 -5.21 -5.02 8.32
N MET A 186 -4.24 -5.35 7.44
CA MET A 186 -3.04 -4.52 7.28
C MET A 186 -3.38 -3.17 6.66
N TYR A 187 -4.19 -3.15 5.60
CA TYR A 187 -4.55 -1.90 4.94
C TYR A 187 -5.51 -1.08 5.79
N GLU A 188 -6.40 -1.71 6.56
CA GLU A 188 -7.25 -1.03 7.55
C GLU A 188 -6.43 -0.35 8.67
N ALA A 189 -5.15 -0.72 8.83
CA ALA A 189 -4.20 -0.03 9.71
C ALA A 189 -3.65 1.28 9.12
N LEU A 190 -3.90 1.56 7.84
CA LEU A 190 -3.43 2.78 7.21
C LEU A 190 -4.14 4.00 7.81
N ARG A 191 -3.40 5.09 8.08
CA ARG A 191 -4.02 6.37 8.43
C ARG A 191 -4.94 6.76 7.30
N LEU A 192 -6.12 7.20 7.69
CA LEU A 192 -6.96 7.99 6.83
C LEU A 192 -6.42 9.42 6.79
N PRO A 193 -6.73 10.17 5.71
CA PRO A 193 -6.43 11.59 5.64
C PRO A 193 -7.03 12.32 6.85
N PRO A 194 -6.39 13.39 7.36
CA PRO A 194 -7.01 14.21 8.41
C PRO A 194 -8.30 14.86 7.88
N PRO A 195 -9.23 15.29 8.76
CA PRO A 195 -10.50 15.86 8.33
C PRO A 195 -10.40 17.09 7.42
N SER A 196 -9.26 17.78 7.40
CA SER A 196 -8.99 18.89 6.47
C SER A 196 -8.80 18.44 5.02
N ILE A 197 -8.44 17.18 4.78
CA ILE A 197 -8.29 16.64 3.43
C ILE A 197 -9.63 16.06 2.99
N LYS A 198 -10.18 16.61 1.91
CA LYS A 198 -11.47 16.22 1.35
C LYS A 198 -11.34 15.37 0.09
N MET A 199 -10.17 15.39 -0.55
CA MET A 199 -9.94 14.76 -1.84
C MET A 199 -8.52 14.24 -1.98
N THR A 200 -8.41 13.13 -2.67
CA THR A 200 -7.13 12.49 -3.03
C THR A 200 -7.13 12.25 -4.53
N LEU A 201 -5.99 12.52 -5.16
CA LEU A 201 -5.83 12.55 -6.60
C LEU A 201 -4.63 11.68 -6.99
N TRP A 202 -4.78 10.92 -8.07
CA TRP A 202 -3.71 10.07 -8.60
C TRP A 202 -3.45 10.39 -10.07
N ASP A 203 -2.18 10.40 -10.48
CA ASP A 203 -1.83 10.13 -11.87
C ASP A 203 -2.11 8.67 -12.24
N MET A 204 -2.22 8.42 -13.55
CA MET A 204 -2.43 7.09 -14.10
C MET A 204 -1.11 6.36 -14.37
N ASP A 205 -0.34 6.83 -15.36
CA ASP A 205 0.82 6.11 -15.90
C ASP A 205 1.96 6.17 -14.88
N LEU A 206 2.66 5.07 -14.66
CA LEU A 206 3.77 4.96 -13.68
C LEU A 206 3.41 5.35 -12.22
N CYS A 207 2.15 5.65 -11.93
CA CYS A 207 1.62 5.96 -10.61
C CYS A 207 0.66 4.85 -10.14
N LEU A 208 -0.64 4.94 -10.42
CA LEU A 208 -1.57 3.84 -10.09
C LEU A 208 -1.39 2.64 -11.02
N LEU A 209 -0.87 2.86 -12.24
CA LEU A 209 -0.58 1.83 -13.24
C LEU A 209 0.94 1.71 -13.40
N LYS A 210 1.50 0.52 -13.20
CA LYS A 210 2.97 0.32 -13.24
C LYS A 210 3.62 0.46 -14.61
N VAL A 211 2.82 0.66 -15.66
CA VAL A 211 3.29 0.74 -17.04
C VAL A 211 2.92 2.08 -17.61
N HIS A 212 3.83 2.64 -18.42
CA HIS A 212 3.57 3.86 -19.17
C HIS A 212 2.77 3.52 -20.43
N THR A 213 1.52 3.97 -20.51
CA THR A 213 0.66 3.72 -21.70
C THR A 213 0.87 4.77 -22.79
N GLY A 214 1.43 5.94 -22.45
CA GLY A 214 1.52 7.04 -23.42
C GLY A 214 0.19 7.77 -23.56
N GLY A 215 -0.71 7.57 -22.58
CA GLY A 215 -2.06 8.09 -22.63
C GLY A 215 -3.04 7.35 -23.54
N HIS A 216 -2.69 6.14 -23.99
CA HIS A 216 -3.52 5.33 -24.89
C HIS A 216 -3.13 3.84 -24.86
N THR A 217 -4.00 2.93 -25.28
CA THR A 217 -3.61 1.50 -25.35
C THR A 217 -4.47 0.65 -26.29
N ASN A 218 -3.79 -0.26 -27.01
CA ASN A 218 -4.42 -1.33 -27.80
C ASN A 218 -4.57 -2.62 -27.02
N LEU A 219 -4.03 -2.67 -25.81
CA LEU A 219 -4.14 -3.84 -24.96
C LEU A 219 -5.58 -3.98 -24.48
N LYS A 220 -6.02 -5.23 -24.34
CA LYS A 220 -7.28 -5.50 -23.63
C LYS A 220 -7.17 -4.97 -22.21
N LEU A 221 -8.24 -4.34 -21.73
CA LEU A 221 -8.29 -3.75 -20.38
C LEU A 221 -8.10 -4.78 -19.27
N GLN A 222 -8.54 -6.04 -19.44
CA GLN A 222 -8.40 -7.02 -18.36
C GLN A 222 -6.93 -7.39 -18.08
N PRO A 223 -6.06 -7.69 -19.07
CA PRO A 223 -4.62 -7.76 -18.86
C PRO A 223 -4.04 -6.49 -18.23
N LEU A 224 -4.34 -5.31 -18.78
CA LEU A 224 -3.77 -4.04 -18.29
C LEU A 224 -4.17 -3.75 -16.83
N SER A 225 -5.38 -4.13 -16.41
CA SER A 225 -5.85 -3.99 -15.03
C SER A 225 -5.08 -4.82 -13.99
N LYS A 226 -4.20 -5.72 -14.43
CA LYS A 226 -3.27 -6.44 -13.55
C LYS A 226 -2.05 -5.60 -13.18
N GLU A 227 -1.73 -4.60 -13.99
CA GLU A 227 -0.62 -3.66 -13.76
C GLU A 227 -1.03 -2.50 -12.83
N VAL A 228 -2.32 -2.38 -12.49
CA VAL A 228 -2.76 -1.45 -11.44
C VAL A 228 -2.18 -1.91 -10.10
N THR A 229 -1.58 -0.99 -9.36
CA THR A 229 -0.84 -1.32 -8.13
C THR A 229 -1.75 -1.95 -7.08
N GLU A 230 -1.23 -2.97 -6.40
CA GLU A 230 -1.96 -3.65 -5.33
C GLU A 230 -2.30 -2.65 -4.20
N ALA A 231 -1.37 -1.76 -3.86
CA ALA A 231 -1.57 -0.74 -2.84
C ALA A 231 -2.76 0.18 -3.14
N TYR A 232 -2.90 0.62 -4.40
CA TYR A 232 -4.06 1.41 -4.83
C TYR A 232 -5.37 0.63 -4.65
N CYS A 233 -5.43 -0.62 -5.14
CA CYS A 233 -6.66 -1.40 -5.05
C CYS A 233 -7.13 -1.65 -3.61
N TYR A 234 -6.23 -1.99 -2.70
CA TYR A 234 -6.59 -2.18 -1.28
C TYR A 234 -7.02 -0.88 -0.63
N LEU A 235 -6.30 0.21 -0.90
CA LEU A 235 -6.64 1.51 -0.35
C LEU A 235 -8.02 1.97 -0.82
N MET A 236 -8.37 1.75 -2.09
CA MET A 236 -9.70 2.09 -2.62
C MET A 236 -10.83 1.38 -1.88
N ASP A 237 -10.68 0.12 -1.44
CA ASP A 237 -11.71 -0.55 -0.64
C ASP A 237 -12.04 0.23 0.63
N ILE A 238 -11.00 0.71 1.32
CA ILE A 238 -11.12 1.50 2.55
C ILE A 238 -11.68 2.88 2.25
N MET A 239 -11.18 3.55 1.20
CA MET A 239 -11.63 4.89 0.85
C MET A 239 -13.10 4.91 0.47
N ILE A 240 -13.57 3.91 -0.27
CA ILE A 240 -14.98 3.73 -0.62
C ILE A 240 -15.82 3.49 0.64
N GLU A 241 -15.39 2.59 1.52
CA GLU A 241 -16.10 2.33 2.79
C GLU A 241 -16.23 3.60 3.64
N LYS A 242 -15.16 4.42 3.70
CA LYS A 242 -15.11 5.66 4.46
C LYS A 242 -15.67 6.88 3.71
N LYS A 243 -16.21 6.69 2.50
CA LYS A 243 -16.77 7.75 1.65
C LYS A 243 -15.80 8.92 1.41
N LEU A 244 -14.52 8.60 1.25
CA LEU A 244 -13.48 9.57 0.91
C LEU A 244 -13.49 9.83 -0.60
N THR A 245 -13.34 11.10 -0.98
CA THR A 245 -13.36 11.50 -2.39
C THR A 245 -12.06 11.13 -3.08
N THR A 246 -12.19 10.45 -4.22
CA THR A 246 -11.07 9.96 -5.03
C THR A 246 -11.18 10.53 -6.44
N GLY A 247 -10.07 11.05 -6.98
CA GLY A 247 -10.00 11.45 -8.37
C GLY A 247 -8.75 10.95 -9.10
N VAL A 248 -8.81 10.87 -10.42
CA VAL A 248 -7.64 10.59 -11.27
C VAL A 248 -7.42 11.77 -12.20
N VAL A 249 -6.19 12.29 -12.20
CA VAL A 249 -5.76 13.40 -13.05
C VAL A 249 -4.64 12.90 -13.95
N THR A 250 -4.87 12.82 -15.24
CA THR A 250 -3.92 12.21 -16.17
C THR A 250 -3.75 13.06 -17.43
N PHE A 251 -2.56 13.02 -18.03
CA PHE A 251 -2.35 13.57 -19.36
C PHE A 251 -2.80 12.62 -20.48
N SER A 252 -3.40 11.48 -20.13
CA SER A 252 -3.98 10.54 -21.08
C SER A 252 -4.98 11.20 -22.02
N ASP A 253 -4.92 10.81 -23.30
CA ASP A 253 -5.43 11.60 -24.41
C ASP A 253 -6.27 10.74 -25.36
N LYS A 254 -7.58 11.03 -25.42
CA LYS A 254 -8.54 10.31 -26.26
C LYS A 254 -8.35 10.57 -27.77
N LYS A 255 -7.87 11.75 -28.18
CA LYS A 255 -7.67 12.06 -29.62
C LYS A 255 -6.38 11.47 -30.13
N VAL A 256 -5.31 11.48 -29.34
CA VAL A 256 -4.07 10.76 -29.66
C VAL A 256 -4.41 9.30 -29.83
N ALA A 257 -5.16 8.70 -28.88
CA ALA A 257 -5.66 7.34 -29.04
C ALA A 257 -6.40 7.16 -30.37
N LYS A 258 -7.40 8.00 -30.68
CA LYS A 258 -8.12 7.90 -31.96
C LYS A 258 -7.22 8.08 -33.19
N ALA A 259 -6.25 9.01 -33.15
CA ALA A 259 -5.37 9.34 -34.26
C ALA A 259 -4.39 8.20 -34.60
N ILE A 260 -4.05 7.37 -33.61
CA ILE A 260 -3.21 6.18 -33.80
C ILE A 260 -4.04 4.88 -33.85
N GLU A 261 -5.36 5.00 -34.03
CA GLU A 261 -6.30 3.87 -34.09
C GLU A 261 -6.34 3.01 -32.82
N SER A 262 -6.12 3.64 -31.68
CA SER A 262 -6.18 3.01 -30.38
C SER A 262 -7.58 2.92 -29.79
N GLN A 263 -7.86 1.78 -29.14
CA GLN A 263 -9.17 1.46 -28.62
C GLN A 263 -9.56 2.35 -27.42
N TYR A 264 -8.59 2.73 -26.59
CA TYR A 264 -8.83 3.47 -25.36
C TYR A 264 -7.81 4.61 -25.17
N GLY A 265 -8.28 5.74 -24.64
CA GLY A 265 -7.45 6.88 -24.22
C GLY A 265 -8.25 7.85 -23.35
N GLY A 266 -7.55 8.72 -22.62
CA GLY A 266 -8.16 9.68 -21.71
C GLY A 266 -9.05 9.04 -20.64
N GLU A 267 -10.19 9.65 -20.35
CA GLU A 267 -11.13 9.14 -19.34
C GLU A 267 -11.73 7.77 -19.71
N ASP A 268 -11.86 7.48 -21.01
CA ASP A 268 -12.37 6.21 -21.54
C ASP A 268 -11.40 5.04 -21.33
N LEU A 269 -10.13 5.33 -21.04
CA LEU A 269 -9.16 4.34 -20.58
C LEU A 269 -9.23 4.16 -19.05
N VAL A 270 -9.18 5.26 -18.32
CA VAL A 270 -9.05 5.25 -16.84
C VAL A 270 -10.21 4.54 -16.16
N ARG A 271 -11.46 4.91 -16.51
CA ARG A 271 -12.65 4.38 -15.81
C ARG A 271 -12.78 2.85 -16.00
N PRO A 272 -12.73 2.31 -17.23
CA PRO A 272 -12.78 0.85 -17.42
C PRO A 272 -11.59 0.11 -16.81
N LEU A 273 -10.39 0.72 -16.81
CA LEU A 273 -9.20 0.14 -16.19
C LEU A 273 -9.41 -0.07 -14.68
N ILE A 274 -9.84 0.98 -13.97
CA ILE A 274 -10.10 0.93 -12.53
C ILE A 274 -11.25 -0.02 -12.21
N PHE A 275 -12.33 -0.01 -13.01
CA PHE A 275 -13.43 -0.96 -12.87
C PHE A 275 -12.92 -2.41 -12.88
N HIS A 276 -12.09 -2.77 -13.86
CA HIS A 276 -11.57 -4.13 -13.96
C HIS A 276 -10.61 -4.48 -12.81
N ALA A 277 -9.77 -3.52 -12.38
CA ALA A 277 -8.84 -3.71 -11.28
C ALA A 277 -9.56 -3.97 -9.95
N LEU A 278 -10.53 -3.11 -9.59
CA LEU A 278 -11.27 -3.23 -8.33
C LEU A 278 -12.19 -4.45 -8.28
N ARG A 279 -12.91 -4.74 -9.37
CA ARG A 279 -13.72 -5.97 -9.46
C ARG A 279 -12.87 -7.21 -9.21
N ARG A 280 -11.71 -7.32 -9.88
CA ARG A 280 -10.77 -8.43 -9.69
C ARG A 280 -10.29 -8.48 -8.24
N HIS A 281 -9.88 -7.33 -7.70
CA HIS A 281 -9.36 -7.22 -6.34
C HIS A 281 -10.37 -7.71 -5.29
N TRP A 282 -11.61 -7.27 -5.34
CA TRP A 282 -12.61 -7.68 -4.35
C TRP A 282 -12.99 -9.15 -4.41
N MET A 283 -13.05 -9.74 -5.60
CA MET A 283 -13.23 -11.19 -5.74
C MET A 283 -12.05 -11.99 -5.18
N GLN A 284 -10.84 -11.43 -5.21
CA GLN A 284 -9.66 -12.04 -4.60
C GLN A 284 -9.67 -11.89 -3.08
N LEU A 285 -10.13 -10.76 -2.59
CA LEU A 285 -10.20 -10.41 -1.17
C LEU A 285 -11.27 -11.22 -0.44
N ASP A 286 -12.45 -11.36 -1.04
CA ASP A 286 -13.58 -12.11 -0.52
C ASP A 286 -14.03 -13.16 -1.55
N ARG A 287 -13.74 -14.44 -1.25
CA ARG A 287 -14.11 -15.56 -2.13
C ARG A 287 -15.60 -15.91 -2.08
N THR A 288 -16.34 -15.35 -1.12
CA THR A 288 -17.79 -15.53 -1.01
C THR A 288 -18.56 -14.48 -1.81
N LEU A 289 -17.91 -13.36 -2.15
CA LEU A 289 -18.48 -12.29 -2.95
C LEU A 289 -18.83 -12.81 -4.36
N GLN A 290 -20.10 -12.69 -4.73
CA GLN A 290 -20.56 -13.11 -6.06
C GLN A 290 -20.00 -12.15 -7.12
N LEU A 291 -19.75 -12.68 -8.32
CA LEU A 291 -19.22 -11.89 -9.44
C LEU A 291 -20.11 -10.67 -9.75
N GLN A 292 -21.44 -10.84 -9.70
CA GLN A 292 -22.38 -9.76 -9.98
C GLN A 292 -22.29 -8.64 -8.93
N ASP A 293 -22.11 -8.97 -7.66
CA ASP A 293 -21.96 -7.99 -6.59
C ASP A 293 -20.64 -7.22 -6.73
N ALA A 294 -19.55 -7.91 -7.07
CA ALA A 294 -18.27 -7.27 -7.37
C ALA A 294 -18.37 -6.30 -8.57
N ILE A 295 -19.12 -6.69 -9.61
CA ILE A 295 -19.41 -5.82 -10.77
C ILE A 295 -20.21 -4.60 -10.34
N ASN A 296 -21.30 -4.79 -9.59
CA ASN A 296 -22.18 -3.70 -9.16
C ASN A 296 -21.42 -2.71 -8.26
N LYS A 297 -20.64 -3.22 -7.30
CA LYS A 297 -19.78 -2.39 -6.42
C LYS A 297 -18.78 -1.57 -7.23
N ALA A 298 -18.08 -2.19 -8.20
CA ALA A 298 -17.04 -1.51 -8.99
C ALA A 298 -17.63 -0.47 -9.93
N ARG A 299 -18.76 -0.83 -10.56
CA ARG A 299 -19.51 0.08 -11.43
C ARG A 299 -20.01 1.29 -10.64
N SER A 300 -20.65 1.06 -9.50
CA SER A 300 -21.18 2.15 -8.66
C SER A 300 -20.08 3.14 -8.30
N PHE A 301 -18.91 2.66 -7.85
CA PHE A 301 -17.79 3.53 -7.54
C PHE A 301 -17.30 4.30 -8.77
N VAL A 302 -17.01 3.61 -9.87
CA VAL A 302 -16.44 4.24 -11.07
C VAL A 302 -17.40 5.24 -11.72
N GLU A 303 -18.71 5.02 -11.65
CA GLU A 303 -19.72 5.93 -12.22
C GLU A 303 -20.08 7.08 -11.28
N ASN A 304 -20.12 6.84 -9.96
CA ASN A 304 -20.67 7.81 -9.02
C ASN A 304 -19.63 8.49 -8.13
N ASP A 305 -18.52 7.83 -7.80
CA ASP A 305 -17.64 8.30 -6.73
C ASP A 305 -16.23 8.63 -7.22
N LEU A 306 -15.84 8.08 -8.37
CA LEU A 306 -14.56 8.37 -9.01
C LEU A 306 -14.68 9.58 -9.95
N TYR A 307 -13.92 10.63 -9.66
CA TYR A 307 -13.77 11.77 -10.56
C TYR A 307 -12.57 11.55 -11.47
N VAL A 308 -12.70 11.79 -12.78
CA VAL A 308 -11.58 11.59 -13.71
C VAL A 308 -11.46 12.80 -14.61
N LYS A 309 -10.24 13.29 -14.80
CA LYS A 309 -9.92 14.31 -15.80
C LYS A 309 -8.67 13.92 -16.57
N GLY A 310 -8.88 13.58 -17.85
CA GLY A 310 -7.81 13.40 -18.83
C GLY A 310 -7.43 14.69 -19.54
N ALA A 311 -6.42 14.63 -20.40
CA ALA A 311 -6.10 15.72 -21.29
C ALA A 311 -7.23 15.90 -22.32
N TYR A 312 -7.62 17.15 -22.59
CA TYR A 312 -8.58 17.51 -23.63
C TYR A 312 -7.83 18.00 -24.87
N PRO A 313 -7.62 17.15 -25.88
CA PRO A 313 -6.71 17.45 -26.99
C PRO A 313 -7.38 18.35 -28.01
N GLU A 314 -8.72 18.34 -28.03
CA GLU A 314 -9.53 19.32 -28.74
C GLU A 314 -9.18 20.73 -28.30
N TRP A 315 -8.77 20.90 -27.06
CA TRP A 315 -8.35 22.17 -26.53
C TRP A 315 -6.84 22.30 -26.79
N ARG A 316 -6.01 21.32 -26.43
CA ARG A 316 -4.55 21.38 -26.58
C ARG A 316 -4.03 21.70 -28.00
N ASN A 317 -4.70 21.22 -29.05
CA ASN A 317 -4.25 21.37 -30.45
C ASN A 317 -5.13 22.33 -31.27
N ARG A 318 -5.92 23.19 -30.62
CA ARG A 318 -6.74 24.19 -31.32
C ARG A 318 -5.88 25.37 -31.80
N ASN A 319 -6.04 25.70 -33.09
CA ASN A 319 -5.30 26.77 -33.77
C ASN A 319 -6.12 28.05 -33.99
N ASP A 320 -7.37 28.11 -33.52
CA ASP A 320 -8.20 29.31 -33.64
C ASP A 320 -7.71 30.44 -32.70
N GLU A 321 -7.84 31.69 -33.17
CA GLU A 321 -7.34 32.91 -32.52
C GLU A 321 -7.91 33.13 -31.11
N GLU A 322 -9.15 32.71 -30.86
CA GLU A 322 -9.78 32.77 -29.54
C GLU A 322 -9.08 31.83 -28.55
N PHE A 323 -8.70 30.64 -29.03
CA PHE A 323 -8.05 29.61 -28.23
C PHE A 323 -6.57 29.90 -27.97
N LYS A 324 -5.84 30.45 -28.96
CA LYS A 324 -4.46 30.91 -28.78
C LYS A 324 -4.29 31.88 -27.61
N LYS A 325 -5.34 32.64 -27.26
CA LYS A 325 -5.33 33.57 -26.13
C LYS A 325 -5.44 32.87 -24.77
N LYS A 326 -5.97 31.65 -24.70
CA LYS A 326 -6.11 30.84 -23.47
C LYS A 326 -5.92 29.34 -23.76
N PRO A 327 -4.70 28.89 -24.11
CA PRO A 327 -4.46 27.49 -24.37
C PRO A 327 -4.76 26.64 -23.12
N MET A 328 -5.16 25.38 -23.32
CA MET A 328 -5.24 24.43 -22.21
C MET A 328 -3.84 24.31 -21.60
N PRO A 329 -3.66 24.62 -20.30
CA PRO A 329 -2.37 24.50 -19.67
C PRO A 329 -1.91 23.05 -19.71
N ASN A 330 -0.67 22.81 -20.14
CA ASN A 330 -0.02 21.51 -19.95
C ASN A 330 0.47 21.40 -18.50
N SER A 331 -0.47 21.45 -17.56
CA SER A 331 -0.21 21.41 -16.12
C SER A 331 -1.26 20.56 -15.42
N LYS A 332 -0.85 19.90 -14.32
CA LYS A 332 -1.79 19.17 -13.45
C LYS A 332 -2.71 20.11 -12.67
N GLU A 333 -2.31 21.37 -12.47
CA GLU A 333 -3.16 22.43 -11.92
C GLU A 333 -4.55 22.47 -12.56
N TRP A 334 -4.59 22.50 -13.90
CA TRP A 334 -5.85 22.56 -14.61
C TRP A 334 -6.70 21.31 -14.35
N HIS A 335 -6.10 20.12 -14.39
CA HIS A 335 -6.79 18.86 -14.17
C HIS A 335 -7.38 18.76 -12.75
N MET A 336 -6.60 19.15 -11.73
CA MET A 336 -7.07 19.19 -10.34
C MET A 336 -8.22 20.18 -10.18
N ALA A 337 -8.14 21.37 -10.78
CA ALA A 337 -9.21 22.35 -10.73
C ALA A 337 -10.49 21.86 -11.42
N GLN A 338 -10.39 21.10 -12.51
CA GLN A 338 -11.57 20.51 -13.16
C GLN A 338 -12.20 19.40 -12.31
N VAL A 339 -11.40 18.54 -11.68
CA VAL A 339 -11.90 17.53 -10.75
C VAL A 339 -12.63 18.20 -9.58
N ALA A 340 -12.04 19.26 -9.01
CA ALA A 340 -12.66 20.02 -7.92
C ALA A 340 -13.98 20.69 -8.33
N LYS A 341 -14.06 21.23 -9.55
CA LYS A 341 -15.30 21.80 -10.10
C LYS A 341 -16.38 20.75 -10.32
N GLU A 342 -16.02 19.58 -10.83
CA GLU A 342 -16.97 18.47 -11.01
C GLU A 342 -17.52 17.99 -9.66
N PHE A 343 -16.63 17.85 -8.67
CA PHE A 343 -17.01 17.56 -7.29
C PHE A 343 -17.95 18.63 -6.71
N GLU A 344 -17.63 19.91 -6.88
CA GLU A 344 -18.49 21.01 -6.42
C GLU A 344 -19.85 21.00 -7.12
N ALA A 345 -19.89 20.78 -8.44
CA ALA A 345 -21.13 20.73 -9.19
C ALA A 345 -22.06 19.62 -8.67
N LYS A 346 -21.49 18.46 -8.35
CA LYS A 346 -22.20 17.27 -7.85
C LYS A 346 -22.61 17.37 -6.39
N THR A 347 -21.71 17.81 -5.52
CA THR A 347 -21.91 17.77 -4.05
C THR A 347 -22.32 19.10 -3.44
N LYS A 348 -22.22 20.20 -4.21
CA LYS A 348 -22.32 21.59 -3.75
C LYS A 348 -21.27 21.99 -2.71
N GLN A 349 -20.23 21.18 -2.54
CA GLN A 349 -19.11 21.46 -1.63
C GLN A 349 -17.88 21.89 -2.41
N LYS A 350 -17.25 22.97 -1.93
CA LYS A 350 -15.96 23.44 -2.46
C LYS A 350 -14.80 22.68 -1.80
N VAL A 351 -13.82 22.32 -2.61
CA VAL A 351 -12.53 21.79 -2.16
C VAL A 351 -11.44 22.77 -2.56
N LYS A 352 -10.66 23.22 -1.57
CA LYS A 352 -9.51 24.09 -1.81
C LYS A 352 -8.25 23.26 -2.05
N PRO A 353 -7.21 23.81 -2.70
CA PRO A 353 -5.95 23.10 -2.92
C PRO A 353 -5.34 22.48 -1.64
N GLU A 354 -5.37 23.19 -0.51
CA GLU A 354 -4.85 22.69 0.78
C GLU A 354 -5.68 21.56 1.41
N GLU A 355 -6.79 21.19 0.79
CA GLU A 355 -7.67 20.08 1.16
C GLU A 355 -7.49 18.87 0.23
N MET A 356 -6.44 18.88 -0.60
CA MET A 356 -6.14 17.84 -1.59
C MET A 356 -4.78 17.18 -1.35
N ILE A 357 -4.67 15.93 -1.80
CA ILE A 357 -3.40 15.19 -1.94
C ILE A 357 -3.26 14.75 -3.39
N LEU A 358 -2.07 14.87 -3.98
CA LEU A 358 -1.73 14.39 -5.32
C LEU A 358 -0.60 13.36 -5.26
N PHE A 359 -0.80 12.20 -5.88
CA PHE A 359 0.24 11.19 -6.14
C PHE A 359 0.59 11.21 -7.64
N ASP A 360 1.86 11.45 -7.98
CA ASP A 360 2.31 11.59 -9.37
C ASP A 360 3.78 11.18 -9.49
N ASP A 361 4.16 10.55 -10.59
CA ASP A 361 5.54 10.14 -10.90
C ASP A 361 6.38 11.31 -11.46
N GLY A 362 5.74 12.37 -11.95
CA GLY A 362 6.41 13.54 -12.49
C GLY A 362 6.78 14.56 -11.41
N GLU A 363 8.07 14.72 -11.12
CA GLU A 363 8.58 15.71 -10.15
C GLU A 363 8.05 17.13 -10.42
N ARG A 364 7.96 17.51 -11.71
CA ARG A 364 7.41 18.80 -12.10
C ARG A 364 5.95 18.97 -11.65
N ASN A 365 5.13 17.94 -11.81
CA ASN A 365 3.72 17.96 -11.45
C ASN A 365 3.54 18.13 -9.93
N ILE A 366 4.37 17.44 -9.14
CA ILE A 366 4.40 17.57 -7.68
C ILE A 366 4.76 18.99 -7.25
N ARG A 367 5.85 19.56 -7.78
CA ARG A 367 6.24 20.95 -7.47
C ARG A 367 5.18 21.98 -7.86
N GLU A 368 4.47 21.77 -8.97
CA GLU A 368 3.37 22.63 -9.39
C GLU A 368 2.15 22.52 -8.44
N ALA A 369 1.86 21.34 -7.91
CA ALA A 369 0.80 21.11 -6.95
C ALA A 369 1.13 21.72 -5.58
N GLU A 370 2.35 21.52 -5.08
CA GLU A 370 2.82 22.08 -3.81
C GLU A 370 2.78 23.62 -3.79
N ARG A 371 3.10 24.28 -4.91
CA ARG A 371 2.98 25.76 -5.03
C ARG A 371 1.57 26.27 -4.81
N GLN A 372 0.56 25.43 -5.05
CA GLN A 372 -0.85 25.77 -4.81
C GLN A 372 -1.31 25.39 -3.39
N GLY A 373 -0.47 24.71 -2.62
CA GLY A 373 -0.79 24.22 -1.28
C GLY A 373 -1.35 22.79 -1.25
N VAL A 374 -1.39 22.09 -2.38
CA VAL A 374 -1.73 20.66 -2.43
C VAL A 374 -0.60 19.85 -1.79
N VAL A 375 -0.92 18.81 -1.03
CA VAL A 375 0.09 17.84 -0.55
C VAL A 375 0.49 16.95 -1.72
N GLY A 376 1.67 17.16 -2.28
CA GLY A 376 2.18 16.38 -3.41
C GLY A 376 3.12 15.28 -2.94
N VAL A 377 2.92 14.04 -3.42
CA VAL A 377 3.83 12.92 -3.17
C VAL A 377 4.35 12.39 -4.48
N TRP A 378 5.67 12.41 -4.60
CA TRP A 378 6.38 11.86 -5.75
C TRP A 378 6.41 10.34 -5.67
N VAL A 379 5.88 9.69 -6.70
CA VAL A 379 5.82 8.23 -6.81
C VAL A 379 6.99 7.73 -7.66
N ASN A 380 7.65 6.66 -7.21
CA ASN A 380 8.72 6.04 -7.99
C ASN A 380 8.15 5.29 -9.20
N GLU A 381 8.59 5.68 -10.40
CA GLU A 381 8.16 5.09 -11.68
C GLU A 381 8.40 3.57 -11.80
N GLU A 382 9.44 3.04 -11.13
CA GLU A 382 9.77 1.61 -11.18
C GLU A 382 8.78 0.75 -10.38
N THR A 383 8.29 1.29 -9.26
CA THR A 383 7.42 0.55 -8.34
C THR A 383 5.94 0.85 -8.57
N GLY A 384 5.64 2.03 -9.12
CA GLY A 384 4.34 2.67 -9.02
C GLY A 384 3.99 3.01 -7.57
N PHE A 385 2.74 3.40 -7.34
CA PHE A 385 2.19 3.74 -6.04
C PHE A 385 2.28 2.56 -5.05
N THR A 386 2.83 2.84 -3.88
CA THR A 386 3.07 1.91 -2.79
C THR A 386 2.39 2.39 -1.50
N VAL A 387 2.40 1.51 -0.49
CA VAL A 387 1.96 1.89 0.86
C VAL A 387 2.86 2.98 1.45
N GLN A 388 4.16 2.98 1.14
CA GLN A 388 5.09 3.98 1.65
C GLN A 388 4.74 5.38 1.13
N ASP A 389 4.34 5.51 -0.13
CA ASP A 389 3.92 6.80 -0.70
C ASP A 389 2.67 7.33 0.02
N TRP A 390 1.70 6.44 0.30
CA TRP A 390 0.56 6.79 1.14
C TRP A 390 0.97 7.26 2.54
N GLU A 391 1.93 6.57 3.17
CA GLU A 391 2.44 6.93 4.49
C GLU A 391 3.04 8.33 4.54
N GLU A 392 3.81 8.67 3.51
CA GLU A 392 4.44 9.97 3.33
C GLU A 392 3.37 11.06 3.22
N ALA A 393 2.40 10.90 2.32
CA ALA A 393 1.26 11.81 2.18
C ALA A 393 0.55 12.05 3.52
N MET A 394 0.28 10.97 4.25
CA MET A 394 -0.42 11.07 5.53
C MET A 394 0.42 11.78 6.59
N ASN A 395 1.74 11.58 6.63
CA ASN A 395 2.62 12.31 7.55
C ASN A 395 2.55 13.81 7.31
N GLU A 396 2.64 14.23 6.05
CA GLU A 396 2.61 15.64 5.66
C GLU A 396 1.25 16.27 5.97
N ALA A 397 0.16 15.64 5.53
CA ALA A 397 -1.19 16.12 5.74
C ALA A 397 -1.53 16.28 7.23
N TRP A 398 -1.24 15.26 8.07
CA TRP A 398 -1.49 15.33 9.51
C TRP A 398 -0.60 16.37 10.19
N THR A 399 0.66 16.52 9.76
CA THR A 399 1.54 17.56 10.30
C THR A 399 1.00 18.96 10.01
N ALA A 400 0.53 19.21 8.78
CA ALA A 400 -0.09 20.47 8.40
C ALA A 400 -1.38 20.74 9.19
N TYR A 401 -2.22 19.72 9.37
CA TYR A 401 -3.45 19.81 10.16
C TYR A 401 -3.18 20.19 11.62
N LEU A 402 -2.26 19.48 12.29
CA LEU A 402 -1.95 19.71 13.70
C LEU A 402 -1.33 21.09 13.95
N LYS A 403 -0.47 21.58 13.03
CA LYS A 403 0.08 22.94 13.11
C LYS A 403 -1.00 24.02 13.02
N LYS A 404 -2.05 23.80 12.22
CA LYS A 404 -3.19 24.74 12.11
C LYS A 404 -4.04 24.76 13.38
N SER A 405 -4.22 23.62 14.06
CA SER A 405 -5.02 23.54 15.29
C SER A 405 -4.39 24.18 16.53
N GLN A 406 -3.10 24.53 16.46
CA GLN A 406 -2.37 25.16 17.57
C GLN A 406 -2.37 26.69 17.51
N LYS A 407 -2.89 27.27 16.42
CA LYS A 407 -3.09 28.71 16.25
C LYS A 407 -4.54 29.05 16.54
#